data_AF-A0AAD7JBV8-F1
#
_entry.id   AF-A0AAD7JBV8-F1
#
_cell.length_a   1.000
_cell.length_b   1.000
_cell.length_c   1.000
_cell.angle_alpha   90.00
_cell.angle_beta   90.00
_cell.angle_gamma   90.00
#
_symmetry.space_group_name_H-M   'P 1'
#
loop_
_entity.id
_entity.type
_entity.pdbx_description
1 polymer ?
#
loop_
_entity_poly.entity_id
_entity_poly.type
_entity_poly.pdbx_seq_one_letter_code
_entity_poly.pdbx_strand_id
1 'polypeptide(L)'
;MFSAFGSDDQPTTGGSNPVTLANTMANWVIEFGLDGIDVDYEDFPAFDSGTGSAEAWLISFTTQLRTLLPAGQFSPSIWGGGGYLKVHQSVGNLIDWYNIQGTSEYTTCAGLLTASSSTWPQTALFQIAASGVPLSKLVVGKPAGTGDGNSGFMDASTLATYVAQAKAQGWNGGAMVWEYPDAAAAWIQTVRGSAFPITS
;
A
#
# COMPACT_ATOMS: atom_id res chain seq x y z
N MET A 1 -5.93 0.79 14.11
CA MET A 1 -5.73 -0.26 13.07
C MET A 1 -4.62 -1.23 13.46
N PHE A 2 -4.50 -2.38 12.79
CA PHE A 2 -3.36 -3.32 12.89
C PHE A 2 -2.83 -3.70 11.49
N SER A 3 -1.56 -4.08 11.37
CA SER A 3 -1.03 -4.68 10.14
C SER A 3 -1.08 -6.20 10.22
N ALA A 4 -1.62 -6.83 9.18
CA ALA A 4 -1.55 -8.26 8.96
C ALA A 4 -0.49 -8.57 7.90
N PHE A 5 0.28 -9.63 8.15
CA PHE A 5 1.38 -10.09 7.30
C PHE A 5 2.59 -9.13 7.28
N GLY A 6 3.51 -9.39 6.36
CA GLY A 6 4.77 -8.73 6.11
C GLY A 6 5.69 -9.70 5.36
N SER A 7 6.92 -9.27 5.05
CA SER A 7 7.87 -10.01 4.19
C SER A 7 8.13 -11.50 4.48
N ASP A 8 7.96 -11.98 5.71
CA ASP A 8 8.12 -13.40 6.08
C ASP A 8 6.83 -14.24 5.94
N ASP A 9 5.65 -13.60 5.83
CA ASP A 9 4.35 -14.27 5.82
C ASP A 9 3.91 -14.66 4.40
N GLN A 10 3.78 -15.97 4.16
CA GLN A 10 3.40 -16.54 2.87
C GLN A 10 2.06 -17.31 2.94
N PRO A 11 0.92 -16.63 3.20
CA PRO A 11 -0.35 -17.29 3.49
C PRO A 11 -0.93 -18.07 2.30
N THR A 12 -0.65 -17.69 1.05
CA THR A 12 -1.17 -18.38 -0.13
C THR A 12 -0.28 -19.58 -0.48
N THR A 13 1.04 -19.39 -0.53
CA THR A 13 2.03 -20.45 -0.77
C THR A 13 1.99 -21.50 0.35
N GLY A 14 1.78 -21.07 1.60
CA GLY A 14 1.56 -21.94 2.76
C GLY A 14 0.18 -22.60 2.82
N GLY A 15 -0.74 -22.31 1.89
CA GLY A 15 -2.05 -22.94 1.78
C GLY A 15 -3.06 -22.56 2.87
N SER A 16 -2.89 -21.40 3.51
CA SER A 16 -3.84 -20.91 4.52
C SER A 16 -5.19 -20.57 3.87
N ASN A 17 -6.29 -20.88 4.57
CA ASN A 17 -7.62 -20.57 4.05
C ASN A 17 -7.94 -19.07 4.21
N PRO A 18 -8.23 -18.32 3.12
CA PRO A 18 -8.43 -16.88 3.19
C PRO A 18 -9.67 -16.49 4.02
N VAL A 19 -10.74 -17.28 3.96
CA VAL A 19 -11.99 -17.02 4.68
C VAL A 19 -11.81 -17.25 6.19
N THR A 20 -11.16 -18.35 6.58
CA THR A 20 -10.84 -18.63 7.98
C THR A 20 -9.93 -17.55 8.57
N LEU A 21 -8.88 -17.17 7.83
CA LEU A 21 -7.90 -16.20 8.32
C LEU A 21 -8.50 -14.79 8.43
N ALA A 22 -9.31 -14.38 7.45
CA ALA A 22 -10.06 -13.12 7.50
C ALA A 22 -11.01 -13.05 8.72
N ASN A 23 -11.67 -14.15 9.07
CA ASN A 23 -12.53 -14.21 10.27
C ASN A 23 -11.72 -14.05 11.56
N THR A 24 -10.60 -14.76 11.69
CA THR A 24 -9.70 -14.63 12.86
C THR A 24 -9.20 -13.19 13.01
N MET A 25 -8.73 -12.60 11.92
CA MET A 25 -8.20 -11.22 11.90
C MET A 25 -9.27 -10.16 12.14
N ALA A 26 -10.47 -10.33 11.59
CA ALA A 26 -11.59 -9.43 11.87
C ALA A 26 -12.08 -9.51 13.31
N ASN A 27 -12.16 -10.71 13.88
CA ASN A 27 -12.53 -10.88 15.28
C ASN A 27 -11.52 -10.20 16.21
N TRP A 28 -10.22 -10.27 15.89
CA TRP A 28 -9.18 -9.57 16.65
C TRP A 28 -9.35 -8.05 16.60
N VAL A 29 -9.63 -7.48 15.42
CA VAL A 29 -9.96 -6.03 15.28
C VAL A 29 -11.15 -5.63 16.13
N ILE A 30 -12.21 -6.45 16.14
CA ILE A 30 -13.44 -6.20 16.91
C ILE A 30 -13.16 -6.31 18.42
N GLU A 31 -12.44 -7.36 18.85
CA GLU A 31 -12.08 -7.62 20.25
C GLU A 31 -11.28 -6.47 20.87
N PHE A 32 -10.30 -5.95 20.13
CA PHE A 32 -9.44 -4.85 20.57
C PHE A 32 -9.96 -3.46 20.18
N GLY A 33 -11.16 -3.36 19.59
CA GLY A 33 -11.81 -2.09 19.25
C GLY A 33 -11.02 -1.24 18.25
N LEU A 34 -10.28 -1.88 17.34
CA LEU A 34 -9.44 -1.20 16.37
C LEU A 34 -10.25 -0.73 15.15
N ASP A 35 -9.77 0.34 14.50
CA ASP A 35 -10.48 0.99 13.38
C ASP A 35 -10.46 0.17 12.08
N GLY A 36 -9.70 -0.92 12.02
CA GLY A 36 -9.50 -1.71 10.82
C GLY A 36 -8.14 -2.38 10.74
N ILE A 37 -7.80 -2.80 9.53
CA ILE A 37 -6.69 -3.68 9.17
C ILE A 37 -5.97 -3.13 7.93
N ASP A 38 -4.65 -3.10 8.01
CA ASP A 38 -3.74 -3.02 6.87
C ASP A 38 -3.33 -4.44 6.47
N VAL A 39 -3.20 -4.70 5.17
CA VAL A 39 -2.97 -6.05 4.63
C VAL A 39 -1.64 -6.04 3.88
N ASP A 40 -0.54 -6.20 4.59
CA ASP A 40 0.82 -6.11 4.05
C ASP A 40 1.25 -7.45 3.41
N TYR A 41 0.47 -7.88 2.42
CA TYR A 41 0.67 -9.16 1.75
C TYR A 41 1.90 -9.10 0.83
N GLU A 42 2.93 -9.87 1.20
CA GLU A 42 4.22 -9.96 0.51
C GLU A 42 4.54 -11.40 0.04
N ASP A 43 3.53 -12.24 -0.22
CA ASP A 43 3.71 -13.59 -0.78
C ASP A 43 4.06 -13.53 -2.29
N PHE A 44 5.25 -13.00 -2.57
CA PHE A 44 5.84 -12.92 -3.90
C PHE A 44 5.88 -14.28 -4.62
N PRO A 45 6.21 -15.43 -3.98
CA PRO A 45 6.18 -16.73 -4.64
C PRO A 45 4.80 -17.09 -5.23
N ALA A 46 3.70 -16.79 -4.53
CA ALA A 46 2.36 -17.02 -5.04
C ALA A 46 2.06 -16.12 -6.26
N PHE A 47 2.48 -14.86 -6.21
CA PHE A 47 2.31 -13.90 -7.32
C PHE A 47 3.17 -14.23 -8.55
N ASP A 48 4.46 -14.49 -8.33
CA ASP A 48 5.45 -14.80 -9.37
C ASP A 48 5.15 -16.13 -10.08
N SER A 49 4.36 -17.02 -9.44
CA SER A 49 3.81 -18.21 -10.11
C SER A 49 2.95 -17.87 -11.34
N GLY A 50 2.41 -16.65 -11.42
CA GLY A 50 1.54 -16.19 -12.52
C GLY A 50 0.20 -16.94 -12.64
N THR A 51 -0.14 -17.79 -11.67
CA THR A 51 -1.32 -18.68 -11.74
C THR A 51 -2.65 -18.00 -11.40
N GLY A 52 -2.63 -16.76 -10.88
CA GLY A 52 -3.82 -16.08 -10.34
C GLY A 52 -4.18 -16.52 -8.92
N SER A 53 -3.37 -17.35 -8.26
CA SER A 53 -3.63 -17.92 -6.94
C SER A 53 -3.61 -16.86 -5.83
N ALA A 54 -2.60 -15.97 -5.85
CA ALA A 54 -2.50 -14.83 -4.95
C ALA A 54 -3.72 -13.91 -5.11
N GLU A 55 -4.05 -13.51 -6.33
CA GLU A 55 -5.20 -12.67 -6.64
C GLU A 55 -6.52 -13.30 -6.15
N ALA A 56 -6.73 -14.59 -6.38
CA ALA A 56 -7.93 -15.31 -5.94
C ALA A 56 -8.01 -15.43 -4.41
N TRP A 57 -6.88 -15.67 -3.75
CA TRP A 57 -6.77 -15.71 -2.29
C TRP A 57 -7.12 -14.34 -1.68
N LEU A 58 -6.51 -13.27 -2.21
CA LEU A 58 -6.71 -11.89 -1.77
C LEU A 58 -8.14 -11.41 -1.98
N ILE A 59 -8.73 -11.67 -3.14
CA ILE A 59 -10.14 -11.35 -3.42
C ILE A 59 -11.04 -12.04 -2.39
N SER A 60 -10.79 -13.32 -2.09
CA SER A 60 -11.56 -14.08 -1.09
C SER A 60 -11.37 -13.55 0.33
N PHE A 61 -10.12 -13.25 0.71
CA PHE A 61 -9.75 -12.71 2.02
C PHE A 61 -10.40 -11.33 2.23
N THR A 62 -10.18 -10.38 1.32
CA THR A 62 -10.77 -9.04 1.38
C THR A 62 -12.29 -9.09 1.36
N THR A 63 -12.92 -9.93 0.54
CA THR A 63 -14.39 -10.08 0.53
C THR A 63 -14.90 -10.54 1.89
N GLN A 64 -14.29 -11.59 2.48
CA GLN A 64 -14.73 -12.10 3.78
C GLN A 64 -14.49 -11.09 4.90
N LEU A 65 -13.30 -10.51 4.96
CA LEU A 65 -12.89 -9.49 5.94
C LEU A 65 -13.90 -8.33 5.99
N ARG A 66 -14.41 -7.92 4.83
CA ARG A 66 -15.38 -6.83 4.66
C ARG A 66 -16.82 -7.19 5.01
N THR A 67 -17.12 -8.47 5.29
CA THR A 67 -18.39 -8.86 5.94
C THR A 67 -18.41 -8.53 7.43
N LEU A 68 -17.23 -8.32 8.05
CA LEU A 68 -17.06 -8.09 9.48
C LEU A 68 -16.49 -6.70 9.80
N LEU A 69 -15.65 -6.13 8.93
CA LEU A 69 -15.01 -4.83 9.11
C LEU A 69 -15.34 -3.86 7.96
N PRO A 70 -15.69 -2.58 8.25
CA PRO A 70 -15.57 -1.48 7.29
C PRO A 70 -14.13 -1.32 6.74
N ALA A 71 -13.91 -0.40 5.80
CA ALA A 71 -12.82 -0.48 4.81
C ALA A 71 -11.35 -0.26 5.33
N GLY A 72 -10.35 -0.42 4.44
CA GLY A 72 -8.89 -0.52 4.75
C GLY A 72 -7.98 -0.74 3.50
N GLN A 73 -6.66 -1.01 3.65
CA GLN A 73 -5.55 -0.62 2.72
C GLN A 73 -4.78 -1.73 1.91
N PHE A 74 -3.86 -1.41 0.93
CA PHE A 74 -2.93 -2.34 0.16
C PHE A 74 -1.75 -1.72 -0.76
N SER A 75 -0.84 -2.40 -1.54
CA SER A 75 0.28 -1.90 -2.47
C SER A 75 0.57 -2.60 -3.89
N PRO A 76 0.44 -1.99 -5.12
CA PRO A 76 0.16 -2.74 -6.40
C PRO A 76 1.23 -3.14 -7.51
N SER A 77 0.93 -4.30 -8.15
CA SER A 77 1.06 -4.81 -9.57
C SER A 77 2.37 -4.94 -10.40
N ILE A 78 2.79 -6.19 -10.70
CA ILE A 78 3.53 -6.59 -11.93
C ILE A 78 3.13 -7.95 -12.57
N TRP A 79 2.23 -8.73 -11.96
CA TRP A 79 2.16 -10.18 -12.16
C TRP A 79 1.20 -10.69 -13.25
N GLY A 80 1.48 -11.90 -13.76
CA GLY A 80 0.74 -12.52 -14.88
C GLY A 80 -0.74 -12.82 -14.61
N GLY A 81 -1.15 -12.95 -13.34
CA GLY A 81 -2.58 -13.05 -12.95
C GLY A 81 -3.33 -11.70 -12.96
N GLY A 82 -2.64 -10.61 -13.31
CA GLY A 82 -3.15 -9.24 -13.26
C GLY A 82 -2.88 -8.52 -11.94
N GLY A 83 -2.32 -9.22 -10.94
CA GLY A 83 -1.89 -8.65 -9.67
C GLY A 83 -2.99 -7.86 -8.97
N TYR A 84 -2.60 -6.75 -8.36
CA TYR A 84 -3.55 -5.90 -7.65
C TYR A 84 -4.39 -4.97 -8.52
N LEU A 85 -4.12 -4.86 -9.83
CA LEU A 85 -5.12 -4.30 -10.74
C LEU A 85 -6.29 -5.27 -10.88
N LYS A 86 -6.04 -6.59 -10.94
CA LYS A 86 -7.11 -7.60 -10.92
C LYS A 86 -7.88 -7.60 -9.58
N VAL A 87 -7.19 -7.44 -8.45
CA VAL A 87 -7.85 -7.28 -7.14
C VAL A 87 -8.67 -5.98 -7.10
N HIS A 88 -8.12 -4.83 -7.53
CA HIS A 88 -8.86 -3.56 -7.57
C HIS A 88 -10.10 -3.62 -8.47
N GLN A 89 -10.00 -4.24 -9.64
CA GLN A 89 -11.15 -4.45 -10.54
C GLN A 89 -12.24 -5.34 -9.93
N SER A 90 -11.89 -6.21 -8.97
CA SER A 90 -12.81 -7.18 -8.37
C SER A 90 -13.41 -6.71 -7.05
N VAL A 91 -12.62 -6.03 -6.20
CA VAL A 91 -13.00 -5.60 -4.84
C VAL A 91 -12.46 -4.21 -4.44
N GLY A 92 -11.95 -3.40 -5.38
CA GLY A 92 -11.36 -2.07 -5.11
C GLY A 92 -12.36 -1.00 -4.63
N ASN A 93 -13.66 -1.29 -4.72
CA ASN A 93 -14.71 -0.53 -4.05
C ASN A 93 -14.74 -0.77 -2.52
N LEU A 94 -14.17 -1.89 -2.04
CA LEU A 94 -14.08 -2.27 -0.63
C LEU A 94 -12.72 -1.90 0.02
N ILE A 95 -11.77 -1.37 -0.75
CA ILE A 95 -10.44 -0.96 -0.28
C ILE A 95 -10.40 0.57 -0.21
N ASP A 96 -10.03 1.18 0.91
CA ASP A 96 -10.07 2.65 1.05
C ASP A 96 -8.91 3.33 0.32
N TRP A 97 -7.68 2.87 0.55
CA TRP A 97 -6.47 3.39 -0.09
C TRP A 97 -5.40 2.31 -0.29
N TYR A 98 -4.28 2.71 -0.89
CA TYR A 98 -3.18 1.86 -1.28
C TYR A 98 -1.85 2.51 -0.89
N ASN A 99 -1.11 1.93 0.05
CA ASN A 99 0.27 2.29 0.40
C ASN A 99 1.24 1.83 -0.71
N ILE A 100 1.54 2.69 -1.68
CA ILE A 100 2.56 2.42 -2.71
C ILE A 100 3.94 2.37 -2.04
N GLN A 101 4.46 1.16 -1.85
CA GLN A 101 5.81 0.90 -1.32
C GLN A 101 6.75 0.47 -2.46
N GLY A 102 8.04 0.80 -2.36
CA GLY A 102 9.02 0.34 -3.34
C GLY A 102 10.45 0.80 -3.08
N THR A 103 11.38 0.04 -3.65
CA THR A 103 12.81 0.02 -3.36
C THR A 103 13.56 1.08 -4.17
N SER A 104 14.35 0.66 -5.18
CA SER A 104 15.22 1.57 -5.94
C SER A 104 14.44 2.51 -6.86
N GLU A 105 13.34 2.00 -7.40
CA GLU A 105 12.43 2.60 -8.36
C GLU A 105 11.90 3.95 -7.88
N TYR A 106 11.57 4.06 -6.59
CA TYR A 106 10.89 5.24 -6.03
C TYR A 106 11.83 6.18 -5.27
N THR A 107 13.14 6.11 -5.52
CA THR A 107 14.15 7.01 -4.92
C THR A 107 14.21 8.38 -5.61
N THR A 108 13.65 8.52 -6.81
CA THR A 108 13.59 9.78 -7.56
C THR A 108 12.16 10.28 -7.75
N CYS A 109 11.97 11.58 -7.98
CA CYS A 109 10.63 12.15 -8.19
C CYS A 109 9.92 11.51 -9.39
N ALA A 110 10.64 11.36 -10.51
CA ALA A 110 10.10 10.74 -11.72
C ALA A 110 9.74 9.26 -11.48
N GLY A 111 10.64 8.51 -10.85
CA GLY A 111 10.44 7.09 -10.53
C GLY A 111 9.22 6.84 -9.63
N LEU A 112 9.04 7.66 -8.60
CA LEU A 112 7.91 7.60 -7.68
C LEU A 112 6.60 8.06 -8.34
N LEU A 113 6.62 9.18 -9.07
CA LEU A 113 5.38 9.85 -9.50
C LEU A 113 4.93 9.48 -10.92
N THR A 114 5.81 9.48 -11.92
CA THR A 114 5.40 9.58 -13.33
C THR A 114 5.92 8.48 -14.25
N ALA A 115 7.06 7.86 -13.95
CA ALA A 115 7.71 6.91 -14.84
C ALA A 115 8.48 5.83 -14.06
N SER A 116 7.86 4.66 -13.88
CA SER A 116 8.51 3.51 -13.24
C SER A 116 9.56 2.84 -14.15
N SER A 117 10.32 1.89 -13.59
CA SER A 117 11.36 1.16 -14.33
C SER A 117 10.78 0.17 -15.34
N SER A 118 11.62 -0.32 -16.27
CA SER A 118 11.26 -1.44 -17.14
C SER A 118 11.09 -2.77 -16.39
N THR A 119 11.66 -2.87 -15.18
CA THR A 119 11.55 -4.04 -14.30
C THR A 119 10.18 -4.05 -13.60
N TRP A 120 9.70 -2.89 -13.17
CA TRP A 120 8.41 -2.70 -12.52
C TRP A 120 7.57 -1.70 -13.34
N PRO A 121 7.05 -2.09 -14.52
CA PRO A 121 6.36 -1.18 -15.42
C PRO A 121 4.98 -0.76 -14.90
N GLN A 122 4.63 0.51 -15.11
CA GLN A 122 3.33 1.11 -14.74
C GLN A 122 3.06 1.24 -13.23
N THR A 123 4.09 1.11 -12.38
CA THR A 123 3.95 1.15 -10.92
C THR A 123 4.18 2.54 -10.29
N ALA A 124 4.51 3.56 -11.08
CA ALA A 124 4.59 4.93 -10.57
C ALA A 124 3.18 5.49 -10.27
N LEU A 125 3.06 6.41 -9.32
CA LEU A 125 1.78 6.87 -8.77
C LEU A 125 0.75 7.30 -9.83
N PHE A 126 1.14 8.11 -10.82
CA PHE A 126 0.24 8.55 -11.89
C PHE A 126 0.01 7.49 -12.97
N GLN A 127 0.88 6.49 -13.09
CA GLN A 127 0.68 5.33 -13.97
C GLN A 127 -0.34 4.36 -13.37
N ILE A 128 -0.25 4.07 -12.06
CA ILE A 128 -1.28 3.32 -11.31
C ILE A 128 -2.63 4.03 -11.42
N ALA A 129 -2.65 5.36 -11.30
CA ALA A 129 -3.88 6.14 -11.45
C ALA A 129 -4.48 6.04 -12.87
N ALA A 130 -3.63 6.11 -13.91
CA ALA A 130 -4.04 5.91 -15.29
C ALA A 130 -4.59 4.49 -15.57
N SER A 131 -4.14 3.49 -14.81
CA SER A 131 -4.66 2.12 -14.83
C SER A 131 -6.01 1.93 -14.10
N GLY A 132 -6.61 3.01 -13.58
CA GLY A 132 -7.99 3.03 -13.09
C GLY A 132 -8.16 3.19 -11.58
N VAL A 133 -7.08 3.24 -10.80
CA VAL A 133 -7.17 3.44 -9.34
C VAL A 133 -7.34 4.93 -9.03
N PRO A 134 -8.34 5.38 -8.25
CA PRO A 134 -8.51 6.81 -7.96
C PRO A 134 -7.32 7.39 -7.18
N LEU A 135 -6.87 8.60 -7.54
CA LEU A 135 -5.75 9.28 -6.86
C LEU A 135 -5.92 9.47 -5.35
N SER A 136 -7.16 9.60 -4.88
CA SER A 136 -7.48 9.68 -3.44
C SER A 136 -7.24 8.37 -2.69
N LYS A 137 -7.14 7.26 -3.43
CA LYS A 137 -6.81 5.93 -2.91
C LYS A 137 -5.31 5.63 -3.01
N LEU A 138 -4.42 6.55 -3.41
CA LEU A 138 -2.99 6.25 -3.53
C LEU A 138 -2.19 6.98 -2.44
N VAL A 139 -1.58 6.27 -1.52
CA VAL A 139 -0.73 6.78 -0.45
C VAL A 139 0.73 6.43 -0.77
N VAL A 140 1.67 7.35 -0.54
CA VAL A 140 3.11 7.09 -0.76
C VAL A 140 3.73 6.52 0.52
N GLY A 141 4.22 5.28 0.48
CA GLY A 141 4.95 4.65 1.59
C GLY A 141 6.46 4.88 1.50
N LYS A 142 7.12 5.18 2.63
CA LYS A 142 8.58 5.31 2.72
C LYS A 142 9.16 4.79 4.03
N PRO A 143 10.40 4.25 4.04
CA PRO A 143 11.15 4.06 5.27
C PRO A 143 11.36 5.37 6.04
N ALA A 144 11.31 5.34 7.36
CA ALA A 144 11.53 6.47 8.27
C ALA A 144 13.00 6.91 8.29
N GLY A 145 13.90 5.93 8.24
CA GLY A 145 15.35 6.02 8.17
C GLY A 145 15.95 4.96 7.26
N THR A 146 17.28 4.90 7.21
CA THR A 146 18.03 3.94 6.36
C THR A 146 18.17 2.54 6.98
N GLY A 147 17.76 2.35 8.23
CA GLY A 147 17.77 1.05 8.91
C GLY A 147 16.48 0.25 8.74
N ASP A 148 15.39 0.94 8.45
CA ASP A 148 14.03 0.42 8.64
C ASP A 148 13.49 -0.28 7.38
N GLY A 149 14.26 -0.25 6.29
CA GLY A 149 13.98 -0.99 5.07
C GLY A 149 15.24 -1.24 4.27
N ASN A 150 15.28 -2.36 3.54
CA ASN A 150 16.44 -2.77 2.73
C ASN A 150 16.85 -1.72 1.67
N SER A 151 15.93 -0.85 1.25
CA SER A 151 16.16 0.31 0.38
C SER A 151 14.91 1.18 0.29
N GLY A 152 14.91 2.23 -0.53
CA GLY A 152 13.75 3.07 -0.80
C GLY A 152 13.55 4.26 0.14
N PHE A 153 14.38 4.39 1.19
CA PHE A 153 14.45 5.55 2.07
C PHE A 153 14.54 6.87 1.28
N MET A 154 13.92 7.91 1.83
CA MET A 154 13.93 9.27 1.30
C MET A 154 13.80 10.23 2.49
N ASP A 155 14.65 11.26 2.55
CA ASP A 155 14.52 12.25 3.62
C ASP A 155 13.18 13.00 3.53
N ALA A 156 12.67 13.42 4.68
CA ALA A 156 11.35 14.03 4.78
C ALA A 156 11.20 15.33 3.95
N SER A 157 12.28 16.08 3.69
CA SER A 157 12.24 17.34 2.92
C SER A 157 12.17 17.08 1.41
N THR A 158 12.92 16.08 0.94
CA THR A 158 12.80 15.57 -0.43
C THR A 158 11.41 14.98 -0.66
N LEU A 159 10.90 14.17 0.27
CA LEU A 159 9.55 13.62 0.17
C LEU A 159 8.47 14.71 0.17
N ALA A 160 8.59 15.73 1.02
CA ALA A 160 7.68 16.89 1.02
C ALA A 160 7.63 17.61 -0.34
N THR A 161 8.79 17.70 -1.02
CA THR A 161 8.90 18.29 -2.36
C THR A 161 8.14 17.45 -3.39
N TYR A 162 8.21 16.12 -3.31
CA TYR A 162 7.52 15.22 -4.24
C TYR A 162 6.01 15.17 -3.95
N VAL A 163 5.63 15.17 -2.67
CA VAL A 163 4.25 15.31 -2.19
C VAL A 163 3.60 16.61 -2.71
N ALA A 164 4.32 17.74 -2.67
CA ALA A 164 3.83 19.01 -3.23
C ALA A 164 3.65 18.95 -4.77
N GLN A 165 4.58 18.32 -5.50
CA GLN A 165 4.45 18.15 -6.95
C GLN A 165 3.29 17.22 -7.33
N ALA A 166 3.06 16.15 -6.58
CA ALA A 166 1.92 15.27 -6.78
C ALA A 166 0.60 16.01 -6.47
N LYS A 167 0.55 16.75 -5.36
CA LYS A 167 -0.62 17.55 -4.95
C LYS A 167 -1.02 18.58 -5.99
N ALA A 168 -0.04 19.26 -6.60
CA ALA A 168 -0.27 20.21 -7.69
C ALA A 168 -0.85 19.55 -8.97
N GLN A 169 -0.67 18.24 -9.14
CA GLN A 169 -1.23 17.43 -10.23
C GLN A 169 -2.56 16.75 -9.83
N GLY A 170 -3.22 17.20 -8.77
CA GLY A 170 -4.56 16.75 -8.34
C GLY A 170 -4.56 15.54 -7.42
N TRP A 171 -3.40 15.00 -7.05
CA TRP A 171 -3.31 13.90 -6.10
C TRP A 171 -3.62 14.33 -4.66
N ASN A 172 -4.21 13.45 -3.86
CA ASN A 172 -4.64 13.79 -2.50
C ASN A 172 -4.66 12.62 -1.48
N GLY A 173 -4.05 11.46 -1.77
CA GLY A 173 -4.13 10.30 -0.86
C GLY A 173 -3.27 10.42 0.41
N GLY A 174 -2.06 10.98 0.34
CA GLY A 174 -1.21 11.23 1.53
C GLY A 174 0.04 10.34 1.61
N ALA A 175 0.67 10.27 2.79
CA ALA A 175 1.92 9.53 2.99
C ALA A 175 1.83 8.56 4.17
N MET A 176 2.46 7.39 4.02
CA MET A 176 2.68 6.36 5.02
C MET A 176 4.19 6.27 5.30
N VAL A 177 4.56 5.89 6.52
CA VAL A 177 5.96 5.72 6.91
C VAL A 177 6.19 4.45 7.71
N TRP A 178 7.26 3.73 7.39
CA TRP A 178 7.73 2.55 8.10
C TRP A 178 9.11 2.82 8.75
N GLU A 179 9.29 2.92 10.06
CA GLU A 179 8.30 2.68 11.11
C GLU A 179 8.29 3.76 12.20
N TYR A 180 7.31 3.62 13.09
CA TYR A 180 7.30 4.30 14.37
C TYR A 180 8.12 3.47 15.36
N PRO A 181 9.05 4.06 16.14
CA PRO A 181 9.09 5.48 16.53
C PRO A 181 9.96 6.39 15.64
N ASP A 182 10.72 5.85 14.68
CA ASP A 182 11.74 6.60 13.95
C ASP A 182 11.17 7.72 13.05
N ALA A 183 9.91 7.61 12.63
CA ALA A 183 9.13 8.72 12.09
C ALA A 183 7.95 9.12 13.00
N ALA A 184 8.13 10.22 13.73
CA ALA A 184 7.12 10.81 14.62
C ALA A 184 6.59 12.16 14.10
N ALA A 185 5.98 12.96 14.98
CA ALA A 185 5.29 14.22 14.63
C ALA A 185 6.13 15.21 13.79
N ALA A 186 7.44 15.28 13.99
CA ALA A 186 8.33 16.14 13.19
C ALA A 186 8.46 15.68 11.72
N TRP A 187 8.47 14.37 11.47
CA TRP A 187 8.43 13.80 10.12
C TRP A 187 7.10 14.16 9.44
N ILE A 188 5.98 13.95 10.14
CA ILE A 188 4.63 14.27 9.64
C ILE A 188 4.51 15.76 9.31
N GLN A 189 5.02 16.65 10.17
CA GLN A 189 5.05 18.11 9.93
C GLN A 189 5.89 18.50 8.72
N THR A 190 6.99 17.78 8.46
CA THR A 190 7.86 18.04 7.31
C THR A 190 7.20 17.57 6.01
N VAL A 191 6.78 16.30 5.96
CA VAL A 191 6.26 15.64 4.74
C VAL A 191 4.96 16.25 4.24
N ARG A 192 4.05 16.64 5.14
CA ARG A 192 2.82 17.35 4.76
C ARG A 192 3.10 18.68 4.06
N GLY A 193 4.21 19.33 4.42
CA GLY A 193 4.64 20.66 4.00
C GLY A 193 3.50 21.66 3.88
N SER A 194 3.50 22.39 2.77
CA SER A 194 2.39 23.24 2.32
C SER A 194 1.32 22.48 1.51
N ALA A 195 1.55 21.22 1.16
CA ALA A 195 0.66 20.41 0.32
C ALA A 195 -0.63 20.01 1.05
N PHE A 196 -0.55 19.79 2.36
CA PHE A 196 -1.67 19.50 3.24
C PHE A 196 -1.59 20.42 4.49
N PRO A 197 -2.06 21.68 4.42
CA PRO A 197 -2.02 22.61 5.55
C PRO A 197 -2.98 22.18 6.69
N ILE A 198 -2.75 22.65 7.92
CA ILE A 198 -3.80 22.64 8.96
C ILE A 198 -4.75 23.78 8.62
N THR A 199 -6.00 23.45 8.28
CA THR A 199 -7.11 24.41 8.34
C THR A 199 -7.58 24.48 9.78
N SER A 200 -7.53 25.69 10.35
CA SER A 200 -8.12 26.04 11.65
C SER A 200 -9.64 26.10 11.59
#